data_AF-A0A2P5X334-F1
#
_entry.id   AF-A0A2P5X334-F1
#
_cell.length_a   1.000
_cell.length_b   1.000
_cell.length_c   1.000
_cell.angle_alpha   90.00
_cell.angle_beta   90.00
_cell.angle_gamma   90.00
#
_symmetry.space_group_name_H-M   'P 1'
#
loop_
_entity.id
_entity.type
_entity.pdbx_description
1 polymer ?
#
loop_
_entity_poly.entity_id
_entity_poly.type
_entity_poly.pdbx_seq_one_letter_code
_entity_poly.pdbx_strand_id
1 'polypeptide(L)'
;MNGIGKMRIYDPNQATLQALRGTNIELILGVPNGDLQSLTTSSTANNWVQNNIVAFSPAVNFRYIAVGNEVEPSDPASQYVLPAMQNIYNALVSTNLGATKPIGVCNGRIADNLPSEQDVVSFYTMNGIGKMRIYDPNQATLQALRGTNIELILGVPNGDLQSLTTSSTANNWVQNNIVAFSPAVNFRYIAVGNEVEPSDPASQYVLPAMQNIYNALVSTNLGGEIKVSTSVSASLLAQSYPPSAGSFGATSSTYMTPVVSFLATTGAPLLVNVYPYFAYIGDPQNIRLDFALFTAQGTVFQDGALAYQNLFDAIVDAFYSALEAAGGANVEIVVSETGWPSTGEAAATVDNASTYYKNLINHVNDGTPKKPGKAMETYLFSIFDEDQKGPAETERHFGLFSPDKQPKYNNISFS
;
A
#
# COMPACT_ATOMS: atom_id res chain seq x y z
N MET A 1 14.47 -6.36 -29.67
CA MET A 1 14.60 -7.80 -29.95
C MET A 1 13.39 -8.49 -29.34
N ASN A 2 12.63 -9.28 -30.10
CA ASN A 2 11.49 -10.03 -29.57
C ASN A 2 12.01 -11.17 -28.69
N GLY A 3 12.20 -10.90 -27.41
CA GLY A 3 12.63 -11.89 -26.43
C GLY A 3 11.57 -12.96 -26.17
N ILE A 4 12.00 -14.14 -25.73
CA ILE A 4 11.10 -15.20 -25.27
C ILE A 4 10.34 -14.67 -24.06
N GLY A 5 9.02 -14.52 -24.17
CA GLY A 5 8.17 -14.03 -23.06
C GLY A 5 7.65 -15.12 -22.13
N LYS A 6 7.74 -16.40 -22.54
CA LYS A 6 7.22 -17.55 -21.78
C LYS A 6 8.14 -18.75 -21.90
N MET A 7 8.33 -19.47 -20.80
CA MET A 7 9.13 -20.68 -20.74
C MET A 7 8.36 -21.77 -20.00
N ARG A 8 8.52 -23.03 -20.43
CA ARG A 8 8.12 -24.20 -19.65
C ARG A 8 9.37 -24.97 -19.26
N ILE A 9 9.46 -25.35 -18.00
CA ILE A 9 10.41 -26.36 -17.52
C ILE A 9 9.61 -27.55 -16.98
N TYR A 10 10.07 -28.76 -17.25
CA TYR A 10 9.30 -29.98 -16.93
C TYR A 10 9.54 -30.46 -15.50
N ASP A 11 10.63 -30.01 -14.88
CA ASP A 11 11.07 -30.36 -13.54
C ASP A 11 11.69 -29.14 -12.84
N PRO A 12 11.59 -29.04 -11.50
CA PRO A 12 12.26 -27.99 -10.76
C PRO A 12 13.79 -28.11 -10.85
N ASN A 13 14.41 -27.18 -11.55
CA ASN A 13 15.86 -27.07 -11.62
C ASN A 13 16.33 -25.77 -10.96
N GLN A 14 17.04 -25.90 -9.84
CA GLN A 14 17.47 -24.76 -9.02
C GLN A 14 18.35 -23.78 -9.80
N ALA A 15 19.27 -24.26 -10.65
CA ALA A 15 20.13 -23.39 -11.45
C ALA A 15 19.33 -22.59 -12.48
N THR A 16 18.37 -23.23 -13.15
CA THR A 16 17.45 -22.56 -14.08
C THR A 16 16.59 -21.52 -13.37
N LEU A 17 16.01 -21.87 -12.22
CA LEU A 17 15.20 -20.94 -11.42
C LEU A 17 16.03 -19.74 -10.93
N GLN A 18 17.28 -19.95 -10.51
CA GLN A 18 18.18 -18.84 -10.16
C GLN A 18 18.47 -17.94 -11.37
N ALA A 19 18.70 -18.53 -12.55
CA ALA A 19 18.97 -17.76 -13.78
C ALA A 19 17.75 -16.96 -14.28
N LEU A 20 16.53 -17.38 -13.93
CA LEU A 20 15.29 -16.69 -14.29
C LEU A 20 14.94 -15.53 -13.35
N ARG A 21 15.64 -15.38 -12.22
CA ARG A 21 15.37 -14.30 -11.25
C ARG A 21 15.54 -12.92 -11.90
N GLY A 22 14.55 -12.06 -11.74
CA GLY A 22 14.55 -10.69 -12.28
C GLY A 22 14.30 -10.61 -13.78
N THR A 23 13.96 -11.73 -14.44
CA THR A 23 13.56 -11.74 -15.86
C THR A 23 12.04 -11.55 -15.99
N ASN A 24 11.60 -11.04 -17.14
CA ASN A 24 10.17 -10.91 -17.47
C ASN A 24 9.56 -12.19 -18.08
N ILE A 25 10.24 -13.34 -17.97
CA ILE A 25 9.80 -14.61 -18.57
C ILE A 25 8.73 -15.24 -17.68
N GLU A 26 7.52 -15.40 -18.21
CA GLU A 26 6.47 -16.17 -17.52
C GLU A 26 6.81 -17.66 -17.54
N LEU A 27 6.92 -18.28 -16.36
CA LEU A 27 7.33 -19.66 -16.20
C LEU A 27 6.15 -20.60 -15.96
N ILE A 28 6.07 -21.68 -16.73
CA ILE A 28 5.29 -22.88 -16.43
C ILE A 28 6.24 -23.89 -15.78
N LEU A 29 6.07 -24.15 -14.49
CA LEU A 29 6.88 -25.12 -13.75
C LEU A 29 6.15 -26.47 -13.72
N GLY A 30 6.79 -27.52 -14.26
CA GLY A 30 6.30 -28.88 -14.23
C GLY A 30 6.60 -29.58 -12.90
N VAL A 31 5.65 -30.40 -12.46
CA VAL A 31 5.85 -31.41 -11.42
C VAL A 31 6.12 -32.73 -12.13
N PRO A 32 7.29 -33.36 -11.94
CA PRO A 32 7.62 -34.59 -12.63
C PRO A 32 6.74 -35.76 -12.14
N ASN A 33 6.48 -36.72 -13.02
CA ASN A 33 5.59 -37.86 -12.72
C ASN A 33 6.06 -38.68 -11.51
N GLY A 34 7.37 -38.72 -11.24
CA GLY A 34 7.97 -39.40 -10.09
C GLY A 34 7.60 -38.79 -8.74
N ASP A 35 7.23 -37.51 -8.70
CA ASP A 35 6.89 -36.83 -7.45
C ASP A 35 5.41 -36.99 -7.08
N LEU A 36 4.54 -37.32 -8.06
CA LEU A 36 3.08 -37.26 -7.92
C LEU A 36 2.56 -38.07 -6.73
N GLN A 37 3.07 -39.29 -6.52
CA GLN A 37 2.64 -40.12 -5.40
C GLN A 37 3.01 -39.51 -4.04
N SER A 38 4.19 -38.89 -3.92
CA SER A 38 4.60 -38.30 -2.65
C SER A 38 3.72 -37.10 -2.30
N LEU A 39 3.35 -36.31 -3.31
CA LEU A 39 2.58 -35.07 -3.23
C LEU A 39 1.09 -35.28 -2.93
N THR A 40 0.63 -36.52 -2.76
CA THR A 40 -0.75 -36.79 -2.30
C THR A 40 -0.94 -36.53 -0.80
N THR A 41 0.09 -36.05 -0.10
CA THR A 41 0.04 -35.63 1.31
C THR A 41 0.33 -34.14 1.45
N SER A 42 -0.39 -33.45 2.34
CA SER A 42 -0.26 -31.99 2.48
C SER A 42 1.13 -31.56 2.98
N SER A 43 1.77 -32.35 3.85
CA SER A 43 3.11 -32.02 4.38
C SER A 43 4.20 -32.00 3.31
N THR A 44 4.21 -33.00 2.42
CA THR A 44 5.19 -33.07 1.34
C THR A 44 4.89 -32.04 0.24
N ALA A 45 3.62 -31.80 -0.07
CA ALA A 45 3.22 -30.75 -1.01
C ALA A 45 3.62 -29.35 -0.50
N ASN A 46 3.42 -29.08 0.80
CA ASN A 46 3.88 -27.84 1.43
C ASN A 46 5.41 -27.69 1.28
N ASN A 47 6.18 -28.72 1.63
CA ASN A 47 7.64 -28.68 1.48
C ASN A 47 8.08 -28.49 0.03
N TRP A 48 7.39 -29.13 -0.92
CA TRP A 48 7.68 -28.99 -2.34
C TRP A 48 7.41 -27.56 -2.83
N VAL A 49 6.27 -26.96 -2.46
CA VAL A 49 5.95 -25.57 -2.80
C VAL A 49 6.95 -24.60 -2.17
N GLN A 50 7.33 -24.83 -0.91
CA GLN A 50 8.33 -24.00 -0.23
C GLN A 50 9.69 -24.00 -0.98
N ASN A 51 10.18 -25.18 -1.34
CA ASN A 51 11.52 -25.34 -1.92
C ASN A 51 11.61 -24.96 -3.40
N ASN A 52 10.51 -25.05 -4.15
CA ASN A 52 10.52 -24.89 -5.60
C ASN A 52 9.82 -23.62 -6.08
N ILE A 53 8.94 -23.04 -5.27
CA ILE A 53 8.17 -21.83 -5.63
C ILE A 53 8.47 -20.70 -4.66
N VAL A 54 8.22 -20.88 -3.36
CA VAL A 54 8.37 -19.80 -2.37
C VAL A 54 9.81 -19.30 -2.30
N ALA A 55 10.81 -20.21 -2.32
CA ALA A 55 12.23 -19.85 -2.31
C ALA A 55 12.68 -18.95 -3.49
N PHE A 56 11.89 -18.93 -4.57
CA PHE A 56 12.20 -18.21 -5.81
C PHE A 56 11.23 -17.07 -6.10
N SER A 57 10.08 -17.03 -5.44
CA SER A 57 9.11 -15.95 -5.55
C SER A 57 9.52 -14.74 -4.70
N PRO A 58 9.23 -13.50 -5.13
CA PRO A 58 8.65 -13.11 -6.42
C PRO A 58 9.67 -12.96 -7.56
N ALA A 59 10.94 -13.26 -7.31
CA ALA A 59 12.00 -13.01 -8.28
C ALA A 59 11.83 -13.81 -9.59
N VAL A 60 11.17 -14.98 -9.55
CA VAL A 60 10.77 -15.74 -10.74
C VAL A 60 9.26 -15.56 -10.97
N ASN A 61 8.89 -15.21 -12.20
CA ASN A 61 7.49 -14.99 -12.59
C ASN A 61 6.78 -16.33 -12.90
N PHE A 62 6.37 -17.07 -11.88
CA PHE A 62 5.59 -18.30 -12.04
C PHE A 62 4.17 -17.99 -12.51
N ARG A 63 3.79 -18.52 -13.67
CA ARG A 63 2.45 -18.35 -14.25
C ARG A 63 1.55 -19.55 -14.03
N TYR A 64 2.09 -20.76 -14.18
CA TYR A 64 1.34 -22.01 -14.01
C TYR A 64 2.22 -23.09 -13.38
N ILE A 65 1.60 -23.96 -12.58
CA ILE A 65 2.20 -25.22 -12.13
C ILE A 65 1.51 -26.36 -12.88
N ALA A 66 2.26 -27.06 -13.72
CA ALA A 66 1.76 -28.19 -14.50
C ALA A 66 2.00 -29.50 -13.71
N VAL A 67 0.95 -30.05 -13.10
CA VAL A 67 1.06 -31.23 -12.24
C VAL A 67 1.01 -32.50 -13.09
N GLY A 68 2.16 -33.14 -13.27
CA GLY A 68 2.35 -34.27 -14.18
C GLY A 68 2.75 -33.82 -15.59
N ASN A 69 3.63 -34.57 -16.22
CA ASN A 69 4.11 -34.38 -17.58
C ASN A 69 3.61 -35.51 -18.45
N GLU A 70 2.68 -35.20 -19.36
CA GLU A 70 2.19 -36.12 -20.40
C GLU A 70 1.65 -37.44 -19.80
N VAL A 71 0.90 -37.34 -18.70
CA VAL A 71 0.34 -38.52 -18.01
C VAL A 71 -0.86 -39.07 -18.78
N GLU A 72 -0.76 -40.31 -19.24
CA GLU A 72 -1.84 -41.01 -19.93
C GLU A 72 -2.77 -41.73 -18.94
N PRO A 73 -4.06 -41.95 -19.26
CA PRO A 73 -4.98 -42.66 -18.38
C PRO A 73 -4.53 -44.09 -18.00
N SER A 74 -3.70 -44.73 -18.85
CA SER A 74 -3.14 -46.05 -18.58
C SER A 74 -1.95 -46.03 -17.62
N ASP A 75 -1.36 -44.86 -17.34
CA ASP A 75 -0.16 -44.78 -16.52
C ASP A 75 -0.50 -45.01 -15.05
N PRO A 76 0.33 -45.78 -14.30
CA PRO A 76 0.14 -45.93 -12.85
C PRO A 76 0.13 -44.58 -12.11
N ALA A 77 0.80 -43.56 -12.66
CA ALA A 77 0.88 -42.23 -12.09
C ALA A 77 -0.44 -41.42 -12.22
N SER A 78 -1.33 -41.79 -13.15
CA SER A 78 -2.59 -41.08 -13.41
C SER A 78 -3.46 -40.94 -12.15
N GLN A 79 -3.48 -41.97 -11.30
CA GLN A 79 -4.25 -41.99 -10.05
C GLN A 79 -3.79 -40.92 -9.03
N TYR A 80 -2.56 -40.41 -9.17
CA TYR A 80 -1.98 -39.44 -8.24
C TYR A 80 -2.07 -37.99 -8.71
N VAL A 81 -2.37 -37.73 -9.99
CA VAL A 81 -2.39 -36.37 -10.57
C VAL A 81 -3.38 -35.46 -9.83
N LEU A 82 -4.62 -35.88 -9.67
CA LEU A 82 -5.66 -35.06 -9.03
C LEU A 82 -5.38 -34.80 -7.53
N PRO A 83 -5.04 -35.82 -6.70
CA PRO A 83 -4.67 -35.58 -5.31
C PRO A 83 -3.42 -34.69 -5.15
N ALA A 84 -2.40 -34.87 -6.00
CA ALA A 84 -1.20 -34.02 -5.98
C ALA A 84 -1.54 -32.58 -6.36
N MET A 85 -2.37 -32.38 -7.39
CA MET A 85 -2.82 -31.05 -7.80
C MET A 85 -3.60 -30.33 -6.71
N GLN A 86 -4.48 -31.03 -6.01
CA GLN A 86 -5.25 -30.44 -4.89
C GLN A 86 -4.34 -30.03 -3.73
N ASN A 87 -3.37 -30.87 -3.35
CA ASN A 87 -2.45 -30.53 -2.25
C ASN A 87 -1.49 -29.40 -2.63
N ILE A 88 -0.97 -29.38 -3.87
CA ILE A 88 -0.16 -28.26 -4.38
C ILE A 88 -0.99 -26.96 -4.37
N TYR A 89 -2.24 -27.02 -4.82
CA TYR A 89 -3.13 -25.86 -4.78
C TYR A 89 -3.33 -25.35 -3.35
N ASN A 90 -3.65 -26.24 -2.40
CA ASN A 90 -3.83 -25.87 -1.00
C ASN A 90 -2.54 -25.26 -0.41
N ALA A 91 -1.39 -25.85 -0.71
CA ALA A 91 -0.08 -25.34 -0.30
C ALA A 91 0.16 -23.93 -0.87
N LEU A 92 -0.08 -23.71 -2.17
CA LEU A 92 0.02 -22.39 -2.80
C LEU A 92 -0.92 -21.36 -2.15
N VAL A 93 -2.20 -21.70 -1.94
CA VAL A 93 -3.14 -20.79 -1.26
C VAL A 93 -2.66 -20.43 0.14
N SER A 94 -2.16 -21.40 0.91
CA SER A 94 -1.63 -21.15 2.26
C SER A 94 -0.37 -20.28 2.31
N THR A 95 0.34 -20.14 1.19
CA THR A 95 1.54 -19.30 1.11
C THR A 95 1.21 -17.82 0.89
N ASN A 96 -0.05 -17.48 0.56
CA ASN A 96 -0.45 -16.14 0.10
C ASN A 96 0.38 -15.60 -1.07
N LEU A 97 1.09 -16.47 -1.83
CA LEU A 97 1.83 -16.07 -3.01
C LEU A 97 0.87 -15.54 -4.08
N GLY A 98 1.01 -14.26 -4.43
CA GLY A 98 0.15 -13.61 -5.41
C GLY A 98 -1.17 -13.06 -4.85
N ALA A 99 -1.40 -13.16 -3.54
CA ALA A 99 -2.39 -12.30 -2.90
C ALA A 99 -1.84 -10.87 -2.96
N THR A 100 -2.43 -10.01 -3.78
CA THR A 100 -2.03 -8.60 -3.84
C THR A 100 -2.12 -8.03 -2.44
N LYS A 101 -0.98 -7.77 -1.80
CA LYS A 101 -0.97 -7.08 -0.51
C LYS A 101 -1.67 -5.74 -0.72
N PRO A 102 -2.42 -5.24 0.27
CA PRO A 102 -3.10 -3.95 0.17
C PRO A 102 -2.08 -2.78 0.27
N ILE A 103 -0.90 -2.94 -0.33
CA ILE A 103 0.24 -2.03 -0.28
C ILE A 103 0.30 -1.21 -1.56
N GLY A 104 0.38 0.11 -1.39
CA GLY A 104 0.82 1.06 -2.40
C GLY A 104 2.12 1.74 -2.00
N VAL A 105 2.64 2.56 -2.90
CA VAL A 105 3.82 3.39 -2.62
C VAL A 105 3.58 4.81 -3.10
N CYS A 106 3.93 5.79 -2.28
CA CYS A 106 3.87 7.21 -2.62
C CYS A 106 4.98 7.58 -3.61
N ASN A 107 4.60 8.24 -4.71
CA ASN A 107 5.53 8.79 -5.69
C ASN A 107 5.73 10.29 -5.42
N GLY A 108 6.62 10.58 -4.48
CA GLY A 108 7.13 11.92 -4.19
C GLY A 108 8.08 12.40 -5.28
N ARG A 109 8.13 13.71 -5.52
CA ARG A 109 8.82 14.32 -6.66
C ARG A 109 9.58 15.61 -6.30
N ILE A 110 9.84 15.83 -5.01
CA ILE A 110 10.58 17.00 -4.54
C ILE A 110 12.09 16.70 -4.58
N ALA A 111 12.62 16.59 -5.80
CA ALA A 111 14.01 16.28 -6.08
C ALA A 111 14.39 16.65 -7.52
N ASP A 112 15.69 16.82 -7.81
CA ASP A 112 16.20 17.13 -9.16
C ASP A 112 16.95 15.97 -9.85
N ASN A 113 17.03 14.82 -9.19
CA ASN A 113 17.82 13.67 -9.63
C ASN A 113 16.97 12.40 -9.92
N LEU A 114 15.65 12.53 -9.95
CA LEU A 114 14.73 11.40 -10.14
C LEU A 114 14.65 10.94 -11.61
N PRO A 115 14.29 9.65 -11.86
CA PRO A 115 13.97 9.17 -13.20
C PRO A 115 12.79 9.92 -13.83
N SER A 116 12.61 9.74 -15.15
CA SER A 116 11.43 10.28 -15.83
C SER A 116 10.14 9.62 -15.33
N GLU A 117 9.01 10.32 -15.41
CA GLU A 117 7.70 9.77 -14.97
C GLU A 117 7.35 8.44 -15.65
N GLN A 118 7.72 8.28 -16.93
CA GLN A 118 7.54 7.03 -17.66
C GLN A 118 8.39 5.89 -17.08
N ASP A 119 9.63 6.18 -16.71
CA ASP A 119 10.52 5.21 -16.07
C ASP A 119 10.03 4.84 -14.68
N VAL A 120 9.50 5.80 -13.92
CA VAL A 120 8.92 5.55 -12.60
C VAL A 120 7.69 4.64 -12.69
N VAL A 121 6.74 4.92 -13.59
CA VAL A 121 5.56 4.06 -13.77
C VAL A 121 5.95 2.66 -14.26
N SER A 122 6.93 2.56 -15.16
CA SER A 122 7.49 1.28 -15.59
C SER A 122 8.13 0.54 -14.41
N PHE A 123 8.82 1.27 -13.53
CA PHE A 123 9.44 0.73 -12.33
C PHE A 123 8.42 0.19 -11.33
N TYR A 124 7.29 0.88 -11.10
CA TYR A 124 6.18 0.37 -10.30
C TYR A 124 5.67 -0.97 -10.85
N THR A 125 5.44 -1.03 -12.17
CA THR A 125 4.96 -2.24 -12.84
C THR A 125 5.95 -3.40 -12.71
N MET A 126 7.24 -3.14 -12.93
CA MET A 126 8.30 -4.16 -12.81
C MET A 126 8.45 -4.71 -11.38
N ASN A 127 8.16 -3.90 -10.36
CA ASN A 127 8.23 -4.31 -8.95
C ASN A 127 6.89 -4.84 -8.42
N GLY A 128 5.86 -5.00 -9.27
CA GLY A 128 4.55 -5.50 -8.86
C GLY A 128 3.78 -4.55 -7.94
N ILE A 129 4.12 -3.25 -7.93
CA ILE A 129 3.46 -2.25 -7.09
C ILE A 129 2.18 -1.80 -7.80
N GLY A 130 1.04 -2.32 -7.34
CA GLY A 130 -0.27 -2.09 -7.97
C GLY A 130 -1.01 -0.83 -7.53
N LYS A 131 -0.46 -0.03 -6.60
CA LYS A 131 -1.10 1.18 -6.07
C LYS A 131 -0.08 2.32 -5.94
N MET A 132 -0.46 3.53 -6.37
CA MET A 132 0.38 4.73 -6.35
C MET A 132 -0.38 5.89 -5.72
N ARG A 133 0.33 6.73 -4.96
CA ARG A 133 -0.14 8.05 -4.55
C ARG A 133 0.73 9.13 -5.20
N ILE A 134 0.12 10.13 -5.82
CA ILE A 134 0.81 11.36 -6.28
C ILE A 134 0.19 12.60 -5.61
N TYR A 135 0.97 13.66 -5.49
CA TYR A 135 0.65 14.82 -4.65
C TYR A 135 0.03 16.01 -5.41
N ASP A 136 0.05 15.94 -6.73
CA ASP A 136 -0.47 16.93 -7.66
C ASP A 136 -0.88 16.25 -8.98
N PRO A 137 -1.74 16.88 -9.81
CA PRO A 137 -2.17 16.31 -11.09
C PRO A 137 -1.07 16.42 -12.17
N ASN A 138 0.05 15.75 -11.94
CA ASN A 138 1.16 15.75 -12.87
C ASN A 138 0.78 15.07 -14.19
N GLN A 139 0.75 15.86 -15.27
CA GLN A 139 0.30 15.38 -16.56
C GLN A 139 1.21 14.28 -17.13
N ALA A 140 2.52 14.34 -16.91
CA ALA A 140 3.45 13.34 -17.43
C ALA A 140 3.27 11.99 -16.71
N THR A 141 3.08 11.97 -15.38
CA THR A 141 2.73 10.75 -14.65
C THR A 141 1.38 10.19 -15.09
N LEU A 142 0.34 11.04 -15.23
CA LEU A 142 -0.98 10.61 -15.70
C LEU A 142 -0.94 10.02 -17.13
N GLN A 143 -0.11 10.57 -18.02
CA GLN A 143 0.10 9.99 -19.35
C GLN A 143 0.79 8.63 -19.27
N ALA A 144 1.84 8.50 -18.46
CA ALA A 144 2.58 7.26 -18.29
C ALA A 144 1.74 6.13 -17.66
N LEU A 145 0.76 6.47 -16.81
CA LEU A 145 -0.15 5.52 -16.16
C LEU A 145 -1.20 4.92 -17.11
N ARG A 146 -1.41 5.49 -18.31
CA ARG A 146 -2.44 5.01 -19.25
C ARG A 146 -2.20 3.55 -19.63
N GLY A 147 -3.22 2.71 -19.47
CA GLY A 147 -3.18 1.29 -19.80
C GLY A 147 -2.44 0.43 -18.79
N THR A 148 -1.95 1.00 -17.69
CA THR A 148 -1.49 0.23 -16.53
C THR A 148 -2.69 -0.13 -15.63
N ASN A 149 -2.51 -1.10 -14.75
CA ASN A 149 -3.51 -1.46 -13.74
C ASN A 149 -3.24 -0.81 -12.38
N ILE A 150 -2.33 0.17 -12.31
CA ILE A 150 -1.95 0.82 -11.05
C ILE A 150 -3.11 1.70 -10.58
N GLU A 151 -3.69 1.36 -9.42
CA GLU A 151 -4.71 2.19 -8.77
C GLU A 151 -4.07 3.49 -8.23
N LEU A 152 -4.72 4.63 -8.45
CA LEU A 152 -4.15 5.94 -8.17
C LEU A 152 -4.92 6.70 -7.08
N ILE A 153 -4.19 7.19 -6.08
CA ILE A 153 -4.57 8.34 -5.26
C ILE A 153 -4.02 9.60 -5.92
N LEU A 154 -4.91 10.49 -6.36
CA LEU A 154 -4.55 11.78 -6.93
C LEU A 154 -4.72 12.89 -5.90
N GLY A 155 -3.63 13.56 -5.55
CA GLY A 155 -3.62 14.74 -4.68
C GLY A 155 -4.13 16.01 -5.38
N VAL A 156 -4.96 16.77 -4.66
CA VAL A 156 -5.22 18.17 -4.94
C VAL A 156 -4.27 18.98 -4.04
N PRO A 157 -3.35 19.77 -4.62
CA PRO A 157 -2.45 20.61 -3.85
C PRO A 157 -3.21 21.60 -2.95
N ASN A 158 -2.68 21.87 -1.75
CA ASN A 158 -3.31 22.79 -0.80
C ASN A 158 -3.53 24.20 -1.40
N GLY A 159 -2.63 24.65 -2.29
CA GLY A 159 -2.73 25.93 -2.99
C GLY A 159 -3.90 26.02 -3.98
N ASP A 160 -4.42 24.90 -4.47
CA ASP A 160 -5.52 24.87 -5.43
C ASP A 160 -6.90 24.88 -4.76
N LEU A 161 -6.97 24.54 -3.47
CA LEU A 161 -8.22 24.32 -2.73
C LEU A 161 -9.20 25.50 -2.83
N GLN A 162 -8.71 26.73 -2.67
CA GLN A 162 -9.54 27.93 -2.73
C GLN A 162 -10.26 28.04 -4.07
N SER A 163 -9.54 27.82 -5.18
CA SER A 163 -10.10 27.96 -6.52
C SER A 163 -11.20 26.92 -6.79
N LEU A 164 -11.06 25.72 -6.20
CA LEU A 164 -11.97 24.59 -6.36
C LEU A 164 -13.24 24.71 -5.52
N THR A 165 -13.35 25.74 -4.68
CA THR A 165 -14.62 26.13 -4.06
C THR A 165 -15.61 26.74 -5.06
N THR A 166 -15.17 27.06 -6.27
CA THR A 166 -16.02 27.46 -7.40
C THR A 166 -16.34 26.25 -8.27
N SER A 167 -17.63 25.92 -8.45
CA SER A 167 -18.05 24.69 -9.15
C SER A 167 -17.57 24.63 -10.61
N SER A 168 -17.52 25.74 -11.35
CA SER A 168 -16.99 25.74 -12.74
C SER A 168 -15.50 25.40 -12.78
N THR A 169 -14.71 25.90 -11.82
CA THR A 169 -13.28 25.59 -11.69
C THR A 169 -13.09 24.12 -11.33
N ALA A 170 -13.87 23.59 -10.38
CA ALA A 170 -13.82 22.17 -10.03
C ALA A 170 -14.22 21.25 -11.19
N ASN A 171 -15.25 21.63 -11.96
CA ASN A 171 -15.64 20.90 -13.17
C ASN A 171 -14.49 20.86 -14.18
N ASN A 172 -13.82 22.00 -14.41
CA ASN A 172 -12.66 22.07 -15.32
C ASN A 172 -11.49 21.24 -14.79
N TRP A 173 -11.23 21.25 -13.48
CA TRP A 173 -10.19 20.43 -12.87
C TRP A 173 -10.47 18.94 -13.07
N VAL A 174 -11.71 18.49 -12.81
CA VAL A 174 -12.11 17.09 -13.04
C VAL A 174 -12.04 16.74 -14.53
N GLN A 175 -12.46 17.63 -15.41
CA GLN A 175 -12.39 17.41 -16.85
C GLN A 175 -10.95 17.20 -17.33
N ASN A 176 -10.03 18.06 -16.88
CA ASN A 176 -8.64 18.06 -17.33
C ASN A 176 -7.80 16.95 -16.70
N ASN A 177 -8.06 16.62 -15.43
CA ASN A 177 -7.18 15.72 -14.67
C ASN A 177 -7.74 14.31 -14.50
N ILE A 178 -9.06 14.13 -14.60
CA ILE A 178 -9.72 12.83 -14.44
C ILE A 178 -10.32 12.37 -15.76
N VAL A 179 -11.27 13.12 -16.32
CA VAL A 179 -12.04 12.68 -17.50
C VAL A 179 -11.14 12.51 -18.71
N ALA A 180 -10.16 13.40 -18.92
CA ALA A 180 -9.21 13.30 -20.02
C ALA A 180 -8.35 12.01 -19.99
N PHE A 181 -8.26 11.35 -18.84
CA PHE A 181 -7.44 10.16 -18.60
C PHE A 181 -8.25 8.90 -18.30
N SER A 182 -9.53 9.03 -17.95
CA SER A 182 -10.43 7.90 -17.70
C SER A 182 -10.96 7.29 -19.01
N PRO A 183 -11.12 5.95 -19.13
CA PRO A 183 -10.81 4.92 -18.12
C PRO A 183 -9.38 4.38 -18.22
N ALA A 184 -8.49 5.04 -18.98
CA ALA A 184 -7.13 4.54 -19.22
C ALA A 184 -6.23 4.62 -17.97
N VAL A 185 -6.52 5.54 -17.03
CA VAL A 185 -5.90 5.62 -15.72
C VAL A 185 -6.89 5.14 -14.65
N ASN A 186 -6.44 4.23 -13.78
CA ASN A 186 -7.28 3.63 -12.74
C ASN A 186 -7.33 4.51 -11.49
N PHE A 187 -8.11 5.59 -11.53
CA PHE A 187 -8.32 6.46 -10.38
C PHE A 187 -9.14 5.75 -9.30
N ARG A 188 -8.62 5.75 -8.07
CA ARG A 188 -9.29 5.15 -6.91
C ARG A 188 -9.77 6.21 -5.93
N TYR A 189 -8.88 7.13 -5.56
CA TYR A 189 -9.15 8.19 -4.60
C TYR A 189 -8.68 9.56 -5.10
N ILE A 190 -9.45 10.60 -4.77
CA ILE A 190 -8.98 12.01 -4.86
C ILE A 190 -8.73 12.51 -3.44
N ALA A 191 -7.48 12.84 -3.12
CA ALA A 191 -7.07 13.41 -1.85
C ALA A 191 -7.14 14.94 -1.93
N VAL A 192 -8.26 15.52 -1.50
CA VAL A 192 -8.49 16.96 -1.55
C VAL A 192 -7.81 17.64 -0.36
N GLY A 193 -6.58 18.10 -0.60
CA GLY A 193 -5.70 18.61 0.44
C GLY A 193 -4.91 17.52 1.16
N ASN A 194 -3.76 17.91 1.70
CA ASN A 194 -2.85 17.07 2.46
C ASN A 194 -2.40 17.79 3.73
N GLU A 195 -2.69 17.18 4.88
CA GLU A 195 -2.33 17.65 6.23
C GLU A 195 -2.70 19.11 6.47
N VAL A 196 -3.88 19.53 5.99
CA VAL A 196 -4.38 20.88 6.22
C VAL A 196 -4.80 21.01 7.68
N GLU A 197 -4.13 21.90 8.42
CA GLU A 197 -4.40 22.14 9.83
C GLU A 197 -5.57 23.11 10.03
N PRO A 198 -6.30 23.05 11.16
CA PRO A 198 -7.40 23.98 11.43
C PRO A 198 -6.95 25.45 11.51
N SER A 199 -5.68 25.70 11.82
CA SER A 199 -5.08 27.05 11.81
C SER A 199 -4.74 27.55 10.41
N ASP A 200 -4.68 26.68 9.41
CA ASP A 200 -4.32 27.07 8.05
C ASP A 200 -5.46 27.85 7.40
N PRO A 201 -5.16 28.92 6.65
CA PRO A 201 -6.17 29.62 5.84
C PRO A 201 -6.92 28.69 4.87
N ALA A 202 -6.25 27.61 4.43
CA ALA A 202 -6.78 26.63 3.50
C ALA A 202 -7.85 25.69 4.10
N SER A 203 -7.93 25.56 5.44
CA SER A 203 -8.87 24.66 6.12
C SER A 203 -10.33 24.92 5.72
N GLN A 204 -10.70 26.19 5.56
CA GLN A 204 -12.06 26.60 5.17
C GLN A 204 -12.44 26.17 3.74
N TYR A 205 -11.47 25.80 2.91
CA TYR A 205 -11.68 25.46 1.49
C TYR A 205 -11.78 23.96 1.23
N VAL A 206 -11.33 23.09 2.16
CA VAL A 206 -11.26 21.64 1.92
C VAL A 206 -12.63 21.05 1.66
N LEU A 207 -13.59 21.20 2.59
CA LEU A 207 -14.92 20.60 2.41
C LEU A 207 -15.67 21.16 1.17
N PRO A 208 -15.71 22.49 0.93
CA PRO A 208 -16.33 23.01 -0.29
C PRO A 208 -15.67 22.48 -1.58
N ALA A 209 -14.34 22.35 -1.61
CA ALA A 209 -13.63 21.75 -2.74
C ALA A 209 -13.98 20.27 -2.91
N MET A 210 -14.02 19.49 -1.83
CA MET A 210 -14.45 18.08 -1.84
C MET A 210 -15.85 17.93 -2.44
N GLN A 211 -16.80 18.75 -1.98
CA GLN A 211 -18.19 18.73 -2.47
C GLN A 211 -18.27 19.05 -3.96
N ASN A 212 -17.56 20.08 -4.42
CA ASN A 212 -17.57 20.45 -5.83
C ASN A 212 -16.91 19.39 -6.72
N ILE A 213 -15.76 18.82 -6.30
CA ILE A 213 -15.10 17.73 -7.04
C ILE A 213 -16.00 16.50 -7.11
N TYR A 214 -16.64 16.12 -5.99
CA TYR A 214 -17.58 15.01 -5.96
C TYR A 214 -18.77 15.24 -6.91
N ASN A 215 -19.37 16.43 -6.87
CA ASN A 215 -20.47 16.78 -7.78
C ASN A 215 -20.05 16.73 -9.25
N ALA A 216 -18.84 17.19 -9.58
CA ALA A 216 -18.27 17.09 -10.92
C ALA A 216 -18.08 15.63 -11.36
N LEU A 217 -17.56 14.76 -10.48
CA LEU A 217 -17.42 13.32 -10.74
C LEU A 217 -18.79 12.64 -10.92
N VAL A 218 -19.79 12.99 -10.12
CA VAL A 218 -21.17 12.50 -10.29
C VAL A 218 -21.72 12.93 -11.65
N SER A 219 -21.51 14.18 -12.07
CA SER A 219 -21.99 14.68 -13.37
C SER A 219 -21.37 13.99 -14.59
N THR A 220 -20.23 13.32 -14.39
CA THR A 220 -19.49 12.57 -15.40
C THR A 220 -19.64 11.05 -15.25
N ASN A 221 -20.56 10.60 -14.37
CA ASN A 221 -20.82 9.20 -14.01
C ASN A 221 -19.65 8.46 -13.33
N LEU A 222 -18.66 9.19 -12.81
CA LEU A 222 -17.49 8.63 -12.12
C LEU A 222 -17.63 8.62 -10.59
N GLY A 223 -18.65 9.27 -10.03
CA GLY A 223 -18.82 9.39 -8.56
C GLY A 223 -19.08 8.06 -7.82
N GLY A 224 -19.47 7.00 -8.54
CA GLY A 224 -19.57 5.65 -7.98
C GLY A 224 -18.22 4.94 -7.88
N GLU A 225 -17.31 5.25 -8.81
CA GLU A 225 -16.03 4.56 -9.02
C GLU A 225 -14.88 5.24 -8.25
N ILE A 226 -14.81 6.57 -8.30
CA ILE A 226 -13.73 7.37 -7.72
C ILE A 226 -14.25 8.03 -6.43
N LYS A 227 -13.61 7.74 -5.28
CA LYS A 227 -14.01 8.34 -4.00
C LYS A 227 -13.23 9.62 -3.70
N VAL A 228 -13.95 10.65 -3.25
CA VAL A 228 -13.36 11.93 -2.83
C VAL A 228 -13.12 11.91 -1.34
N SER A 229 -11.90 12.18 -0.92
CA SER A 229 -11.48 12.22 0.48
C SER A 229 -10.55 13.41 0.74
N THR A 230 -9.98 13.50 1.93
CA THR A 230 -8.89 14.40 2.31
C THR A 230 -7.86 13.61 3.11
N SER A 231 -6.58 14.00 3.03
CA SER A 231 -5.48 13.36 3.75
C SER A 231 -5.12 14.15 4.99
N VAL A 232 -5.14 13.51 6.16
CA VAL A 232 -4.89 14.16 7.46
C VAL A 232 -3.73 13.53 8.21
N SER A 233 -3.15 14.28 9.16
CA SER A 233 -2.10 13.83 10.07
C SER A 233 -2.63 13.67 11.50
N ALA A 234 -1.84 13.02 12.36
CA ALA A 234 -2.19 12.76 13.76
C ALA A 234 -2.30 14.03 14.63
N SER A 235 -1.85 15.19 14.16
CA SER A 235 -1.97 16.50 14.83
C SER A 235 -3.43 16.90 15.11
N LEU A 236 -4.39 16.39 14.32
CA LEU A 236 -5.80 16.70 14.48
C LEU A 236 -6.41 16.06 15.73
N LEU A 237 -5.77 15.02 16.28
CA LEU A 237 -6.21 14.33 17.49
C LEU A 237 -5.76 15.13 18.72
N ALA A 238 -6.70 15.45 19.62
CA ALA A 238 -6.34 15.98 20.94
C ALA A 238 -6.07 14.88 21.95
N GLN A 239 -6.73 13.74 21.80
CA GLN A 239 -6.48 12.55 22.60
C GLN A 239 -6.30 11.35 21.70
N SER A 240 -5.25 10.59 21.96
CA SER A 240 -4.87 9.37 21.22
C SER A 240 -4.41 8.23 22.14
N TYR A 241 -4.26 8.50 23.44
CA TYR A 241 -3.94 7.49 24.45
C TYR A 241 -4.97 7.49 25.60
N PRO A 242 -5.53 6.32 25.95
CA PRO A 242 -5.46 5.09 25.15
C PRO A 242 -6.24 5.25 23.83
N PRO A 243 -6.02 4.40 22.81
CA PRO A 243 -6.65 4.54 21.48
C PRO A 243 -8.19 4.60 21.50
N SER A 244 -8.85 3.93 22.45
CA SER A 244 -10.30 3.98 22.65
C SER A 244 -10.84 5.38 23.03
N ALA A 245 -9.98 6.24 23.58
CA ALA A 245 -10.29 7.63 23.90
C ALA A 245 -9.96 8.60 22.75
N GLY A 246 -9.59 8.06 21.58
CA GLY A 246 -9.31 8.82 20.36
C GLY A 246 -10.37 9.87 20.06
N SER A 247 -9.98 11.15 19.96
CA SER A 247 -10.89 12.24 19.62
C SER A 247 -10.18 13.39 18.93
N PHE A 248 -10.87 14.03 17.98
CA PHE A 248 -10.42 15.27 17.37
C PHE A 248 -10.39 16.39 18.42
N GLY A 249 -9.40 17.28 18.33
CA GLY A 249 -9.35 18.47 19.18
C GLY A 249 -10.55 19.39 18.99
N ALA A 250 -10.79 20.31 19.92
CA ALA A 250 -11.95 21.21 19.85
C ALA A 250 -11.98 22.02 18.54
N THR A 251 -10.84 22.62 18.15
CA THR A 251 -10.69 23.34 16.89
C THR A 251 -10.70 22.40 15.69
N SER A 252 -10.05 21.23 15.80
CA SER A 252 -10.06 20.22 14.74
C SER A 252 -11.48 19.69 14.47
N SER A 253 -12.33 19.60 15.50
CA SER A 253 -13.69 19.07 15.40
C SER A 253 -14.61 19.96 14.58
N THR A 254 -14.43 21.29 14.60
CA THR A 254 -15.23 22.22 13.77
C THR A 254 -14.94 22.04 12.28
N TYR A 255 -13.73 21.57 11.96
CA TYR A 255 -13.28 21.28 10.61
C TYR A 255 -13.59 19.83 10.21
N MET A 256 -13.29 18.85 11.07
CA MET A 256 -13.39 17.43 10.77
C MET A 256 -14.81 16.88 10.85
N THR A 257 -15.67 17.32 11.77
CA THR A 257 -17.04 16.76 11.89
C THR A 257 -17.83 16.88 10.59
N PRO A 258 -17.85 18.05 9.91
CA PRO A 258 -18.46 18.18 8.59
C PRO A 258 -17.82 17.30 7.50
N VAL A 259 -16.49 17.15 7.51
CA VAL A 259 -15.76 16.26 6.58
C VAL A 259 -16.16 14.80 6.81
N VAL A 260 -16.17 14.34 8.05
CA VAL A 260 -16.56 12.98 8.44
C VAL A 260 -18.01 12.69 8.01
N SER A 261 -18.92 13.64 8.20
CA SER A 261 -20.31 13.51 7.72
C SER A 261 -20.40 13.36 6.20
N PHE A 262 -19.61 14.12 5.45
CA PHE A 262 -19.52 14.00 3.99
C PHE A 262 -18.97 12.63 3.56
N LEU A 263 -17.89 12.16 4.19
CA LEU A 263 -17.30 10.85 3.92
C LEU A 263 -18.30 9.72 4.19
N ALA A 264 -18.98 9.77 5.33
CA ALA A 264 -20.01 8.79 5.70
C ALA A 264 -21.18 8.75 4.71
N THR A 265 -21.59 9.91 4.20
CA THR A 265 -22.70 10.05 3.23
C THR A 265 -22.32 9.54 1.83
N THR A 266 -21.06 9.76 1.43
CA THR A 266 -20.56 9.37 0.10
C THR A 266 -19.94 7.97 0.05
N GLY A 267 -19.81 7.32 1.21
CA GLY A 267 -19.14 6.02 1.33
C GLY A 267 -17.65 6.08 1.02
N ALA A 268 -17.01 7.24 1.23
CA ALA A 268 -15.59 7.44 1.03
C ALA A 268 -14.81 7.17 2.33
N PRO A 269 -13.56 6.66 2.25
CA PRO A 269 -12.70 6.52 3.42
C PRO A 269 -12.11 7.89 3.82
N LEU A 270 -11.59 7.99 5.03
CA LEU A 270 -10.61 9.02 5.41
C LEU A 270 -9.20 8.55 5.02
N LEU A 271 -8.42 9.42 4.38
CA LEU A 271 -6.99 9.16 4.15
C LEU A 271 -6.19 9.68 5.36
N VAL A 272 -5.34 8.85 5.93
CA VAL A 272 -4.55 9.20 7.13
C VAL A 272 -3.07 8.92 6.92
N ASN A 273 -2.24 9.92 7.18
CA ASN A 273 -0.80 9.80 7.24
C ASN A 273 -0.39 9.32 8.64
N VAL A 274 0.21 8.13 8.72
CA VAL A 274 0.50 7.41 9.98
C VAL A 274 2.00 7.18 10.12
N TYR A 275 2.65 7.87 11.05
CA TYR A 275 4.10 7.79 11.24
C TYR A 275 4.49 7.43 12.69
N PRO A 276 4.61 6.14 13.02
CA PRO A 276 5.20 5.67 14.28
C PRO A 276 6.59 6.24 14.54
N TYR A 277 7.36 6.54 13.48
CA TYR A 277 8.67 7.19 13.57
C TYR A 277 8.61 8.52 14.32
N PHE A 278 7.73 9.45 13.89
CA PHE A 278 7.62 10.78 14.49
C PHE A 278 7.11 10.72 15.93
N ALA A 279 6.17 9.81 16.21
CA ALA A 279 5.72 9.57 17.57
C ALA A 279 6.87 9.09 18.46
N TYR A 280 7.67 8.11 18.00
CA TYR A 280 8.83 7.61 18.74
C TYR A 280 9.88 8.70 19.01
N ILE A 281 10.32 9.45 18.00
CA ILE A 281 11.37 10.47 18.22
C ILE A 281 10.85 11.67 19.04
N GLY A 282 9.55 11.92 19.04
CA GLY A 282 8.91 12.96 19.84
C GLY A 282 8.84 12.61 21.34
N ASP A 283 8.75 11.32 21.68
CA ASP A 283 8.74 10.85 23.07
C ASP A 283 9.45 9.48 23.25
N PRO A 284 10.78 9.42 23.05
CA PRO A 284 11.52 8.16 23.11
C PRO A 284 11.65 7.61 24.54
N GLN A 285 11.27 8.40 25.56
CA GLN A 285 11.28 7.96 26.95
C GLN A 285 10.08 7.07 27.28
N ASN A 286 8.91 7.38 26.72
CA ASN A 286 7.68 6.63 26.97
C ASN A 286 7.29 5.69 25.81
N ILE A 287 7.73 6.00 24.59
CA ILE A 287 7.46 5.16 23.41
C ILE A 287 8.68 4.28 23.15
N ARG A 288 8.52 2.97 23.37
CA ARG A 288 9.58 2.00 23.11
C ARG A 288 9.81 1.83 21.61
N LEU A 289 11.07 1.67 21.21
CA LEU A 289 11.43 1.46 19.81
C LEU A 289 10.84 0.14 19.26
N ASP A 290 10.82 -0.92 20.07
CA ASP A 290 10.27 -2.21 19.64
C ASP A 290 8.74 -2.18 19.40
N PHE A 291 8.04 -1.30 20.12
CA PHE A 291 6.63 -1.00 19.90
C PHE A 291 6.42 -0.26 18.56
N ALA A 292 7.30 0.68 18.22
CA ALA A 292 7.23 1.42 16.96
C ALA A 292 7.65 0.58 15.73
N LEU A 293 8.50 -0.44 15.92
CA LEU A 293 9.05 -1.28 14.85
C LEU A 293 8.35 -2.64 14.68
N PHE A 294 7.22 -2.88 15.35
CA PHE A 294 6.51 -4.18 15.33
C PHE A 294 7.37 -5.37 15.82
N THR A 295 8.32 -5.12 16.74
CA THR A 295 9.23 -6.17 17.26
C THR A 295 9.00 -6.52 18.73
N ALA A 296 8.04 -5.85 19.38
CA ALA A 296 7.65 -6.15 20.75
C ALA A 296 7.20 -7.61 20.92
N GLN A 297 7.74 -8.28 21.93
CA GLN A 297 7.41 -9.68 22.26
C GLN A 297 6.13 -9.73 23.10
N GLY A 298 4.98 -9.65 22.43
CA GLY A 298 3.65 -9.68 23.05
C GLY A 298 3.01 -8.29 23.22
N THR A 299 1.92 -8.23 23.97
CA THR A 299 1.16 -6.99 24.23
C THR A 299 2.00 -5.98 24.98
N VAL A 300 2.12 -4.75 24.45
CA VAL A 300 2.81 -3.64 25.11
C VAL A 300 1.90 -2.97 26.13
N PHE A 301 0.63 -2.76 25.80
CA PHE A 301 -0.39 -2.32 26.75
C PHE A 301 -1.80 -2.81 26.38
N GLN A 302 -2.69 -2.78 27.36
CA GLN A 302 -4.11 -3.13 27.22
C GLN A 302 -4.97 -1.86 27.31
N ASP A 303 -5.94 -1.74 26.41
CA ASP A 303 -6.97 -0.70 26.39
C ASP A 303 -8.35 -1.36 26.44
N GLY A 304 -8.82 -1.61 27.67
CA GLY A 304 -9.99 -2.43 27.90
C GLY A 304 -9.78 -3.86 27.37
N ALA A 305 -10.51 -4.23 26.32
CA ALA A 305 -10.38 -5.53 25.64
C ALA A 305 -9.41 -5.53 24.45
N LEU A 306 -8.88 -4.35 24.07
CA LEU A 306 -8.01 -4.18 22.91
C LEU A 306 -6.54 -4.26 23.36
N ALA A 307 -5.82 -5.23 22.81
CA ALA A 307 -4.42 -5.46 23.13
C ALA A 307 -3.52 -4.89 22.03
N TYR A 308 -2.67 -3.92 22.36
CA TYR A 308 -1.78 -3.29 21.39
C TYR A 308 -0.36 -3.83 21.50
N GLN A 309 0.14 -4.42 20.41
CA GLN A 309 1.52 -4.92 20.28
C GLN A 309 2.42 -3.97 19.49
N ASN A 310 1.85 -3.10 18.65
CA ASN A 310 2.59 -2.13 17.86
C ASN A 310 1.92 -0.75 17.88
N LEU A 311 2.73 0.29 17.67
CA LEU A 311 2.30 1.69 17.75
C LEU A 311 1.42 2.09 16.55
N PHE A 312 1.64 1.46 15.40
CA PHE A 312 0.86 1.71 14.18
C PHE A 312 -0.64 1.44 14.42
N ASP A 313 -0.97 0.28 14.98
CA ASP A 313 -2.34 -0.10 15.35
C ASP A 313 -2.95 0.88 16.35
N ALA A 314 -2.16 1.31 17.34
CA ALA A 314 -2.62 2.26 18.34
C ALA A 314 -2.98 3.63 17.71
N ILE A 315 -2.18 4.10 16.74
CA ILE A 315 -2.46 5.34 16.02
C ILE A 315 -3.70 5.19 15.14
N VAL A 316 -3.80 4.12 14.34
CA VAL A 316 -4.94 3.87 13.46
C VAL A 316 -6.24 3.74 14.25
N ASP A 317 -6.22 3.01 15.38
CA ASP A 317 -7.40 2.85 16.22
C ASP A 317 -7.79 4.13 16.97
N ALA A 318 -6.84 5.00 17.29
CA ALA A 318 -7.15 6.33 17.81
C ALA A 318 -7.94 7.16 16.77
N PHE A 319 -7.60 7.06 15.48
CA PHE A 319 -8.41 7.67 14.42
C PHE A 319 -9.78 7.02 14.28
N TYR A 320 -9.89 5.69 14.31
CA TYR A 320 -11.19 5.03 14.28
C TYR A 320 -12.09 5.46 15.43
N SER A 321 -11.55 5.58 16.66
CA SER A 321 -12.31 6.09 17.80
C SER A 321 -12.71 7.56 17.62
N ALA A 322 -11.84 8.40 17.05
CA ALA A 322 -12.16 9.80 16.75
C ALA A 322 -13.25 9.94 15.68
N LEU A 323 -13.23 9.08 14.64
CA LEU A 323 -14.28 9.00 13.63
C LEU A 323 -15.62 8.59 14.26
N GLU A 324 -15.64 7.58 15.12
CA GLU A 324 -16.83 7.16 15.86
C GLU A 324 -17.39 8.30 16.72
N ALA A 325 -16.54 9.00 17.47
CA ALA A 325 -16.92 10.15 18.28
C ALA A 325 -17.49 11.32 17.46
N ALA A 326 -17.02 11.49 16.22
CA ALA A 326 -17.54 12.47 15.26
C ALA A 326 -18.77 12.00 14.47
N GLY A 327 -19.31 10.81 14.77
CA GLY A 327 -20.51 10.25 14.12
C GLY A 327 -20.25 9.49 12.81
N GLY A 328 -18.99 9.21 12.48
CA GLY A 328 -18.55 8.50 11.27
C GLY A 328 -18.14 7.05 11.52
N ALA A 329 -18.87 6.29 12.33
CA ALA A 329 -18.51 4.91 12.68
C ALA A 329 -18.37 3.94 11.48
N ASN A 330 -18.97 4.28 10.34
CA ASN A 330 -18.89 3.55 9.08
C ASN A 330 -17.81 4.07 8.13
N VAL A 331 -17.10 5.15 8.48
CA VAL A 331 -16.00 5.69 7.69
C VAL A 331 -14.77 4.80 7.87
N GLU A 332 -14.26 4.30 6.76
CA GLU A 332 -13.05 3.49 6.74
C GLU A 332 -11.79 4.35 6.70
N ILE A 333 -10.65 3.78 7.07
CA ILE A 333 -9.35 4.44 6.97
C ILE A 333 -8.54 3.76 5.85
N VAL A 334 -7.92 4.59 5.03
CA VAL A 334 -6.80 4.19 4.17
C VAL A 334 -5.57 4.91 4.70
N VAL A 335 -4.51 4.18 5.02
CA VAL A 335 -3.25 4.77 5.45
C VAL A 335 -2.55 5.30 4.22
N SER A 336 -2.65 6.61 4.00
CA SER A 336 -2.23 7.25 2.75
C SER A 336 -0.76 7.59 2.71
N GLU A 337 -0.09 7.55 3.86
CA GLU A 337 1.37 7.59 4.00
C GLU A 337 1.79 6.88 5.28
N THR A 338 2.89 6.15 5.20
CA THR A 338 3.62 5.69 6.38
C THR A 338 5.03 5.29 6.01
N GLY A 339 6.01 5.63 6.84
CA GLY A 339 7.41 5.37 6.52
C GLY A 339 8.35 5.55 7.69
N TRP A 340 9.62 5.22 7.46
CA TRP A 340 10.70 5.37 8.41
C TRP A 340 11.98 5.77 7.68
N PRO A 341 12.61 6.91 8.03
CA PRO A 341 13.76 7.42 7.29
C PRO A 341 15.01 6.59 7.58
N SER A 342 15.89 6.44 6.59
CA SER A 342 17.12 5.65 6.73
C SER A 342 18.29 6.40 7.36
N THR A 343 18.23 7.73 7.41
CA THR A 343 19.26 8.59 8.02
C THR A 343 18.71 10.00 8.30
N GLY A 344 19.53 10.87 8.89
CA GLY A 344 19.22 12.28 9.17
C GLY A 344 19.12 12.63 10.65
N GLU A 345 18.45 11.80 11.46
CA GLU A 345 18.23 12.05 12.89
C GLU A 345 18.24 10.77 13.74
N ALA A 346 17.89 10.88 15.03
CA ALA A 346 17.80 9.77 15.96
C ALA A 346 16.85 8.67 15.44
N ALA A 347 17.29 7.42 15.60
CA ALA A 347 16.62 6.21 15.13
C ALA A 347 16.30 6.13 13.62
N ALA A 348 16.69 7.12 12.82
CA ALA A 348 16.71 7.04 11.37
C ALA A 348 17.95 6.23 10.95
N THR A 349 17.77 4.93 10.76
CA THR A 349 18.84 4.01 10.33
C THR A 349 18.31 3.08 9.26
N VAL A 350 19.19 2.59 8.38
CA VAL A 350 18.84 1.59 7.37
C VAL A 350 18.21 0.34 8.00
N ASP A 351 18.72 -0.11 9.15
CA ASP A 351 18.21 -1.28 9.86
C ASP A 351 16.80 -1.06 10.42
N ASN A 352 16.55 0.09 11.05
CA ASN A 352 15.23 0.41 11.58
C ASN A 352 14.21 0.60 10.46
N ALA A 353 14.58 1.30 9.39
CA ALA A 353 13.73 1.49 8.23
C ALA A 353 13.40 0.15 7.55
N SER A 354 14.42 -0.69 7.31
CA SER A 354 14.23 -2.05 6.77
C SER A 354 13.31 -2.89 7.65
N THR A 355 13.46 -2.81 8.97
CA THR A 355 12.61 -3.53 9.94
C THR A 355 11.18 -3.02 9.88
N TYR A 356 10.98 -1.69 9.87
CA TYR A 356 9.68 -1.06 9.83
C TYR A 356 8.90 -1.46 8.57
N TYR A 357 9.46 -1.24 7.39
CA TYR A 357 8.77 -1.54 6.13
C TYR A 357 8.47 -3.04 6.00
N LYS A 358 9.42 -3.92 6.33
CA LYS A 358 9.22 -5.37 6.27
C LYS A 358 8.09 -5.81 7.19
N ASN A 359 8.08 -5.35 8.44
CA ASN A 359 7.08 -5.79 9.41
C ASN A 359 5.71 -5.20 9.12
N LEU A 360 5.64 -3.93 8.72
CA LEU A 360 4.41 -3.29 8.28
C LEU A 360 3.77 -4.07 7.12
N ILE A 361 4.53 -4.38 6.08
CA ILE A 361 4.04 -5.14 4.91
C ILE A 361 3.47 -6.52 5.33
N ASN A 362 4.05 -7.16 6.34
CA ASN A 362 3.55 -8.44 6.85
C ASN A 362 2.30 -8.26 7.74
N HIS A 363 2.17 -7.12 8.40
CA HIS A 363 1.09 -6.80 9.35
C HIS A 363 -0.22 -6.37 8.67
N VAL A 364 -0.17 -5.62 7.57
CA VAL A 364 -1.36 -4.93 7.01
C VAL A 364 -2.56 -5.83 6.67
N ASN A 365 -2.38 -7.15 6.48
CA ASN A 365 -3.49 -8.07 6.22
C ASN A 365 -4.31 -8.41 7.47
N ASP A 366 -3.74 -8.24 8.66
CA ASP A 366 -4.34 -8.67 9.92
C ASP A 366 -5.39 -7.65 10.43
N GLY A 367 -5.32 -6.41 9.95
CA GLY A 367 -6.10 -5.29 10.47
C GLY A 367 -5.54 -4.73 11.77
N THR A 368 -6.40 -4.11 12.56
CA THR A 368 -6.06 -3.58 13.90
C THR A 368 -6.86 -4.29 14.98
N PRO A 369 -6.53 -4.14 16.28
CA PRO A 369 -7.37 -4.65 17.37
C PRO A 369 -8.84 -4.21 17.30
N LYS A 370 -9.13 -2.95 16.91
CA LYS A 370 -10.51 -2.45 16.76
C LYS A 370 -11.18 -2.90 15.46
N LYS A 371 -10.43 -3.23 14.41
CA LYS A 371 -10.92 -3.72 13.11
C LYS A 371 -10.19 -5.01 12.68
N PRO A 372 -10.34 -6.12 13.42
CA PRO A 372 -9.55 -7.33 13.18
C PRO A 372 -10.00 -8.07 11.92
N GLY A 373 -9.05 -8.73 11.24
CA GLY A 373 -9.30 -9.56 10.06
C GLY A 373 -9.65 -8.78 8.80
N LYS A 374 -9.46 -7.46 8.81
CA LYS A 374 -9.69 -6.59 7.67
C LYS A 374 -8.37 -5.97 7.21
N ALA A 375 -7.95 -6.36 6.01
CA ALA A 375 -6.76 -5.83 5.37
C ALA A 375 -6.81 -4.29 5.27
N MET A 376 -5.74 -3.63 5.69
CA MET A 376 -5.59 -2.17 5.67
C MET A 376 -4.91 -1.72 4.39
N GLU A 377 -5.62 -0.94 3.57
CA GLU A 377 -5.00 -0.29 2.42
C GLU A 377 -3.99 0.76 2.90
N THR A 378 -2.72 0.55 2.55
CA THR A 378 -1.58 1.26 3.14
C THR A 378 -0.58 1.67 2.07
N TYR A 379 -0.17 2.94 2.06
CA TYR A 379 0.78 3.49 1.11
C TYR A 379 2.10 3.81 1.80
N LEU A 380 3.16 3.14 1.38
CA LEU A 380 4.51 3.35 1.92
C LEU A 380 5.06 4.68 1.40
N PHE A 381 5.54 5.51 2.32
CA PHE A 381 6.24 6.75 2.02
C PHE A 381 7.75 6.49 2.09
N SER A 382 8.51 6.60 1.00
CA SER A 382 8.09 6.84 -0.40
C SER A 382 8.94 6.02 -1.39
N ILE A 383 8.67 6.11 -2.70
CA ILE A 383 9.39 5.31 -3.70
C ILE A 383 10.89 5.68 -3.77
N PHE A 384 11.24 6.97 -3.76
CA PHE A 384 12.61 7.46 -3.86
C PHE A 384 12.94 8.44 -2.74
N ASP A 385 14.23 8.56 -2.43
CA ASP A 385 14.75 9.67 -1.62
C ASP A 385 14.52 11.01 -2.36
N GLU A 386 14.09 12.03 -1.63
CA GLU A 386 13.67 13.33 -2.18
C GLU A 386 14.63 14.44 -1.69
N ASP A 387 15.72 14.66 -2.42
CA ASP A 387 16.87 15.47 -1.98
C ASP A 387 16.60 16.97 -1.78
N GLN A 388 15.50 17.49 -2.33
CA GLN A 388 15.10 18.89 -2.16
C GLN A 388 14.11 19.10 -0.99
N LYS A 389 13.72 18.04 -0.26
CA LYS A 389 12.88 18.18 0.93
C LYS A 389 13.62 18.80 2.12
N GLY A 390 12.83 19.33 3.06
CA GLY A 390 13.31 19.96 4.29
C GLY A 390 12.14 20.63 5.06
N PRO A 391 12.42 21.19 6.25
CA PRO A 391 13.75 21.54 6.75
C PRO A 391 14.49 20.41 7.48
N ALA A 392 13.81 19.37 7.96
CA ALA A 392 14.47 18.26 8.64
C ALA A 392 15.25 17.39 7.63
N GLU A 393 16.45 16.95 8.01
CA GLU A 393 17.28 16.14 7.11
C GLU A 393 16.62 14.79 6.79
N THR A 394 15.90 14.21 7.76
CA THR A 394 15.14 12.95 7.61
C THR A 394 14.17 12.95 6.44
N GLU A 395 13.59 14.11 6.10
CA GLU A 395 12.63 14.25 5.01
C GLU A 395 13.20 13.84 3.65
N ARG A 396 14.53 13.86 3.50
CA ARG A 396 15.22 13.47 2.26
C ARG A 396 15.45 11.97 2.14
N HIS A 397 15.21 11.19 3.19
CA HIS A 397 15.71 9.81 3.34
C HIS A 397 14.62 8.75 3.55
N PHE A 398 13.38 9.04 3.16
CA PHE A 398 12.22 8.11 3.25
C PHE A 398 12.11 7.11 2.09
N GLY A 399 12.96 7.22 1.06
CA GLY A 399 12.91 6.37 -0.11
C GLY A 399 13.10 4.88 0.22
N LEU A 400 12.30 4.04 -0.44
CA LEU A 400 12.50 2.60 -0.56
C LEU A 400 13.65 2.26 -1.52
N PHE A 401 13.87 3.15 -2.50
CA PHE A 401 14.93 3.07 -3.49
C PHE A 401 15.72 4.39 -3.52
N SER A 402 16.98 4.33 -3.94
CA SER A 402 17.72 5.53 -4.33
C SER A 402 17.25 6.00 -5.72
N PRO A 403 17.52 7.27 -6.11
CA PRO A 403 17.10 7.82 -7.41
C PRO A 403 17.59 7.04 -8.64
N ASP A 404 18.71 6.31 -8.51
CA ASP A 404 19.24 5.39 -9.54
C ASP A 404 18.56 4.00 -9.56
N LYS A 405 17.44 3.85 -8.85
CA LYS A 405 16.59 2.65 -8.76
C LYS A 405 17.21 1.47 -8.00
N GLN A 406 18.29 1.68 -7.24
CA GLN A 406 18.80 0.63 -6.36
C GLN A 406 17.93 0.49 -5.10
N PRO A 407 17.60 -0.73 -4.67
CA PRO A 407 16.84 -0.94 -3.44
C PRO A 407 17.71 -0.58 -2.23
N LYS A 408 17.15 0.20 -1.29
CA LYS A 408 17.84 0.56 -0.04
C LYS A 408 17.76 -0.54 1.02
N TYR A 409 16.73 -1.38 0.94
CA TYR A 409 16.43 -2.38 1.96
C TYR A 409 16.38 -3.77 1.34
N ASN A 410 17.06 -4.72 1.98
CA ASN A 410 16.98 -6.12 1.59
C ASN A 410 15.67 -6.73 2.11
N ASN A 411 15.00 -7.54 1.28
CA ASN A 411 13.79 -8.32 1.65
C ASN A 411 12.48 -7.53 1.77
N ILE A 412 12.30 -6.45 1.02
CA ILE A 412 10.97 -5.85 0.80
C ILE A 412 10.30 -6.55 -0.39
N SER A 413 9.11 -7.12 -0.18
CA SER A 413 8.29 -7.74 -1.21
C SER A 413 6.90 -7.11 -1.22
N PHE A 414 6.58 -6.43 -2.32
CA PHE A 414 5.28 -5.79 -2.56
C PHE A 414 4.20 -6.79 -3.01
N SER A 415 4.62 -7.96 -3.50
CA SER A 415 3.78 -9.11 -3.79
C SER A 415 3.54 -10.00 -2.58
#